data_AF-A2FFQ9-F1
#
_entry.id   AF-A2FFQ9-F1
#
_cell.length_a   1.000
_cell.length_b   1.000
_cell.length_c   1.000
_cell.angle_alpha   90.00
_cell.angle_beta   90.00
_cell.angle_gamma   90.00
#
_symmetry.space_group_name_H-M   'P 1'
#
loop_
_entity.id
_entity.type
_entity.pdbx_description
1 polymer ?
#
loop_
_entity_poly.entity_id
_entity_poly.type
_entity_poly.pdbx_seq_one_letter_code
_entity_poly.pdbx_strand_id
1 'polypeptide(L)'
;MSTITRPITALMYPRGTCKAQTFYFRGDDIHKEPEFLDNEYRSAKIQFDRLKIELEAEKQEYEKIQAELEKREGYTVTLASALGDESHQTEENAKLRQQIIQLQEEIDKFDAEIAEAKEQQHPGLLAQLQKERAFYNAEIEDLRIAIFTGIDNIRRDKEEIANLVQSDEYTSSSMVKSDRMAFQRFYNQLRQKMDKQFAEFSAKQSEEARKRQARGKLPSPLESLCYQRSDAILEKEEVLRNKDFAELRKKLTAQVLLDQIETMNQAIIALGGEPTETESLKEQYAPPPPQSSTERSRDVPQEKTQTRPATRSMQRTYKDIPKPRARTSMLSSKK
;
A
#
# COMPACT_ATOMS: atom_id res chain seq x y z
N MET A 1 -29.72 42.50 -9.15
CA MET A 1 -28.63 41.63 -8.65
C MET A 1 -27.48 41.74 -9.62
N SER A 2 -26.47 42.56 -9.29
CA SER A 2 -25.31 42.84 -10.15
C SER A 2 -24.07 42.17 -9.59
N THR A 3 -23.55 41.17 -10.30
CA THR A 3 -22.29 40.49 -10.01
C THR A 3 -21.10 41.39 -10.36
N ILE A 4 -20.33 41.79 -9.36
CA ILE A 4 -19.06 42.52 -9.54
C ILE A 4 -17.95 41.48 -9.68
N THR A 5 -17.51 41.24 -10.90
CA THR A 5 -16.28 40.51 -11.23
C THR A 5 -15.07 41.40 -10.95
N ARG A 6 -14.22 41.00 -10.00
CA ARG A 6 -12.91 41.65 -9.80
C ARG A 6 -11.89 41.06 -10.77
N PRO A 7 -11.08 41.87 -11.48
CA PRO A 7 -9.98 41.35 -12.27
C PRO A 7 -8.82 40.92 -11.35
N ILE A 8 -8.28 39.73 -11.60
CA ILE A 8 -7.03 39.26 -11.01
C ILE A 8 -5.89 39.92 -11.78
N THR A 9 -5.28 40.96 -11.21
CA THR A 9 -4.02 41.51 -11.72
C THR A 9 -2.85 40.72 -11.12
N ALA A 10 -2.29 39.81 -11.91
CA ALA A 10 -1.01 39.18 -11.61
C ALA A 10 0.11 40.23 -11.75
N LEU A 11 0.56 40.80 -10.62
CA LEU A 11 1.82 41.55 -10.55
C LEU A 11 2.98 40.55 -10.59
N MET A 12 3.45 40.24 -11.80
CA MET A 12 4.73 39.58 -12.01
C MET A 12 5.86 40.61 -11.80
N TYR A 13 6.53 40.56 -10.65
CA TYR A 13 7.90 41.08 -10.55
C TYR A 13 8.90 39.94 -10.81
N PRO A 14 9.95 40.15 -11.61
CA PRO A 14 10.97 39.14 -11.87
C PRO A 14 11.70 38.75 -10.57
N ARG A 15 11.96 37.44 -10.38
CA ARG A 15 12.70 36.94 -9.22
C ARG A 15 14.09 37.58 -9.20
N GLY A 16 14.37 38.37 -8.15
CA GLY A 16 15.67 39.02 -7.92
C GLY A 16 15.64 40.54 -7.77
N THR A 17 14.53 41.23 -8.07
CA THR A 17 14.46 42.71 -7.97
C THR A 17 13.81 43.23 -6.67
N CYS A 18 13.29 42.33 -5.82
CA CYS A 18 12.74 42.72 -4.52
C CYS A 18 13.87 42.79 -3.49
N LYS A 19 14.53 43.95 -3.36
CA LYS A 19 15.35 44.22 -2.16
C LYS A 19 14.39 44.36 -1.00
N ALA A 20 14.53 43.51 0.02
CA ALA A 20 13.74 43.62 1.25
C ALA A 20 13.89 45.06 1.79
N GLN A 21 12.76 45.74 1.97
CA GLN A 21 12.76 47.07 2.56
C GLN A 21 13.26 46.93 3.99
N THR A 22 14.32 47.67 4.34
CA THR A 22 14.88 47.64 5.69
C THR A 22 13.80 48.08 6.66
N PHE A 23 13.46 47.18 7.58
CA PHE A 23 12.47 47.42 8.61
C PHE A 23 13.14 48.17 9.75
N TYR A 24 12.61 49.36 10.05
CA TYR A 24 13.06 50.22 11.13
C TYR A 24 12.00 50.17 12.24
N PHE A 25 12.38 49.66 13.42
CA PHE A 25 11.46 49.34 14.52
C PHE A 25 10.75 50.59 15.07
N ARG A 26 11.37 51.77 14.97
CA ARG A 26 10.86 53.04 15.50
C ARG A 26 10.33 54.00 14.43
N GLY A 27 10.28 53.54 13.18
CA GLY A 27 9.49 54.15 12.11
C GLY A 27 9.58 55.66 12.03
N ASP A 28 10.73 56.19 11.60
CA ASP A 28 10.88 57.45 10.86
C ASP A 28 12.39 57.75 10.71
N ASP A 29 12.88 57.69 9.46
CA ASP A 29 14.25 58.04 9.03
C ASP A 29 15.30 56.91 9.01
N ILE A 30 15.85 56.68 7.81
CA ILE A 30 16.87 55.66 7.46
C ILE A 30 18.18 55.89 8.23
N HIS A 31 18.47 57.13 8.61
CA HIS A 31 19.73 57.52 9.26
C HIS A 31 19.64 57.59 10.80
N LYS A 32 18.45 57.63 11.39
CA LYS A 32 18.29 57.82 12.84
C LYS A 32 18.43 56.52 13.64
N GLU A 33 18.00 55.38 13.10
CA GLU A 33 18.17 54.11 13.80
C GLU A 33 19.62 53.69 14.02
N PRO A 34 20.54 53.77 13.03
CA PRO A 34 21.94 53.43 13.29
C PRO A 34 22.58 54.40 14.30
N GLU A 35 22.27 55.69 14.25
CA GLU A 35 22.75 56.66 15.24
C GLU A 35 22.20 56.39 16.64
N PHE A 36 20.93 55.99 16.75
CA PHE A 36 20.30 55.63 18.01
C PHE A 36 20.92 54.35 18.59
N LEU A 37 21.10 53.32 17.77
CA LEU A 37 21.75 52.06 18.18
C LEU A 37 23.21 52.30 18.58
N ASP A 38 23.94 53.15 17.86
CA ASP A 38 25.32 53.52 18.22
C ASP A 38 25.37 54.29 19.53
N ASN A 39 24.41 55.19 19.78
CA ASN A 39 24.30 55.92 21.03
C ASN A 39 23.90 55.02 22.20
N GLU A 40 22.94 54.12 22.03
CA GLU A 40 22.59 53.11 23.04
C GLU A 40 23.80 52.22 23.33
N TYR A 41 24.49 51.73 22.31
CA TYR A 41 25.70 50.93 22.46
C TYR A 41 26.80 51.68 23.23
N ARG A 42 27.05 52.95 22.89
CA ARG A 42 28.03 53.79 23.63
C ARG A 42 27.61 54.01 25.08
N SER A 43 26.34 54.28 25.34
CA SER A 43 25.82 54.48 26.69
C SER A 43 25.91 53.21 27.54
N ALA A 44 25.56 52.05 26.95
CA ALA A 44 25.67 50.75 27.59
C ALA A 44 27.14 50.38 27.85
N LYS A 45 28.04 50.69 26.91
CA LYS A 45 29.49 50.48 27.09
C LYS A 45 30.05 51.30 28.25
N ILE A 46 29.68 52.58 28.34
CA ILE A 46 30.10 53.44 29.45
C ILE A 46 29.56 52.92 30.80
N GLN A 47 28.31 52.45 30.85
CA GLN A 47 27.75 51.83 32.05
C GLN A 47 28.47 50.54 32.41
N PHE A 48 28.77 49.69 31.43
CA PHE A 48 29.53 48.46 31.62
C PHE A 48 30.93 48.74 32.19
N ASP A 49 31.66 49.70 31.61
CA ASP A 49 32.99 50.07 32.08
C ASP A 49 32.97 50.61 33.52
N ARG A 50 31.93 51.39 33.90
CA ARG A 50 31.73 51.86 35.28
C ARG A 50 31.45 50.71 36.25
N LEU A 51 30.48 49.86 35.92
CA LEU A 51 30.12 48.71 36.75
C LEU A 51 31.29 47.73 36.92
N LYS A 52 32.14 47.60 35.90
CA LYS A 52 33.35 46.79 35.98
C LYS A 52 34.34 47.35 37.01
N ILE A 53 34.55 48.66 37.00
CA ILE A 53 35.42 49.34 37.98
C ILE A 53 34.84 49.23 39.40
N GLU A 54 33.53 49.42 39.55
CA GLU A 54 32.84 49.26 40.84
C GLU A 54 32.98 47.82 41.39
N LEU A 55 32.79 46.82 40.53
CA LEU A 55 32.96 45.41 40.89
C LEU A 55 34.40 45.08 41.29
N GLU A 56 35.40 45.64 40.60
CA GLU A 56 36.81 45.48 40.98
C GLU A 56 37.12 46.14 42.33
N ALA A 57 36.53 47.31 42.61
CA ALA A 57 36.68 47.99 43.90
C ALA A 57 36.03 47.21 45.05
N GLU A 58 34.79 46.73 44.87
CA GLU A 58 34.10 45.91 45.87
C GLU A 58 34.83 44.61 46.17
N LYS A 59 35.42 43.95 45.15
CA LYS A 59 36.25 42.76 45.35
C LYS A 59 37.47 43.05 46.23
N GLN A 60 38.15 44.18 46.00
CA GLN A 60 39.30 44.57 46.82
C GLN A 60 38.89 44.92 48.25
N GLU A 61 37.73 45.55 48.46
CA GLU A 61 37.21 45.79 49.80
C GLU A 61 36.84 44.48 50.51
N TYR A 62 36.21 43.55 49.80
CA TYR A 62 35.90 42.23 50.30
C TYR A 62 37.16 41.47 50.73
N GLU A 63 38.20 41.43 49.89
CA GLU A 63 39.49 40.81 50.21
C GLU A 63 40.15 41.42 51.45
N LYS A 64 40.09 42.76 51.60
CA LYS A 64 40.63 43.45 52.78
C LYS A 64 39.87 43.07 54.05
N ILE A 65 38.53 43.09 53.99
CA ILE A 65 37.68 42.74 55.13
C ILE A 65 37.90 41.26 55.52
N GLN A 66 38.02 40.38 54.53
CA GLN A 66 38.30 38.97 54.75
C GLN A 66 39.67 38.77 55.43
N ALA A 67 40.71 39.45 54.97
CA ALA A 67 42.04 39.39 55.59
C ALA A 67 42.05 39.95 57.03
N GLU A 68 41.24 40.97 57.34
CA GLU A 68 41.07 41.46 58.71
C GLU A 68 40.32 40.46 59.60
N LEU A 69 39.30 39.81 59.04
CA LEU A 69 38.52 38.79 59.73
C LEU A 69 39.38 37.57 60.05
N GLU A 70 40.17 37.06 59.10
CA GLU A 70 41.13 35.96 59.32
C GLU A 70 42.14 36.26 60.44
N LYS A 71 42.66 37.50 60.48
CA LYS A 71 43.56 37.94 61.56
C LYS A 71 42.87 37.93 62.92
N ARG A 72 41.66 38.52 63.01
CA ARG A 72 40.87 38.53 64.25
C ARG A 72 40.52 37.11 64.69
N GLU A 73 40.19 36.24 63.74
CA GLU A 73 39.85 34.86 64.02
C GLU A 73 41.05 34.07 64.56
N GLY A 74 42.23 34.22 63.94
CA GLY A 74 43.48 33.66 64.46
C GLY A 74 43.73 34.09 65.92
N TYR A 75 43.53 35.38 66.23
CA TYR A 75 43.65 35.84 67.61
C TYR A 75 42.57 35.27 68.52
N THR A 76 41.31 35.20 68.11
CA THR A 76 40.23 34.64 68.95
C THR A 76 40.40 33.15 69.22
N VAL A 77 40.88 32.37 68.25
CA VAL A 77 41.15 30.93 68.43
C VAL A 77 42.33 30.73 69.38
N THR A 78 43.42 31.51 69.24
CA THR A 78 44.55 31.44 70.18
C THR A 78 44.18 31.90 71.59
N LEU A 79 43.34 32.93 71.72
CA LEU A 79 42.84 33.42 73.02
C LEU A 79 41.91 32.40 73.68
N ALA A 80 40.99 31.80 72.93
CA ALA A 80 40.09 30.75 73.40
C ALA A 80 40.86 29.50 73.86
N SER A 81 41.90 29.11 73.12
CA SER A 81 42.79 28.01 73.48
C SER A 81 43.63 28.32 74.73
N ALA A 82 44.01 29.58 74.95
CA ALA A 82 44.77 30.01 76.14
C ALA A 82 43.91 30.18 77.39
N LEU A 83 42.61 30.46 77.23
CA LEU A 83 41.67 30.68 78.34
C LEU A 83 41.09 29.39 78.93
N GLY A 84 41.23 28.24 78.26
CA GLY A 84 40.95 26.91 78.80
C GLY A 84 39.48 26.64 79.13
N ASP A 85 38.88 25.70 78.42
CA ASP A 85 37.74 24.86 78.84
C ASP A 85 36.27 25.35 78.79
N GLU A 86 35.92 26.59 78.43
CA GLU A 86 34.47 26.97 78.33
C GLU A 86 33.95 27.34 76.93
N SER A 87 34.76 27.23 75.88
CA SER A 87 34.41 27.76 74.55
C SER A 87 34.12 26.68 73.49
N HIS A 88 33.38 25.62 73.84
CA HIS A 88 32.95 24.59 72.88
C HIS A 88 32.30 25.19 71.60
N GLN A 89 31.56 26.29 71.74
CA GLN A 89 30.97 27.02 70.61
C GLN A 89 32.01 27.63 69.65
N THR A 90 33.18 28.02 70.13
CA THR A 90 34.25 28.61 69.30
C THR A 90 34.95 27.53 68.47
N GLU A 91 35.18 26.36 69.06
CA GLU A 91 35.75 25.20 68.34
C GLU A 91 34.77 24.61 67.31
N GLU A 92 33.48 24.51 67.66
CA GLU A 92 32.45 24.06 66.71
C GLU A 92 32.27 25.04 65.56
N ASN A 93 32.26 26.34 65.83
CA ASN A 93 32.23 27.35 64.78
C ASN A 93 33.47 27.31 63.88
N ALA A 94 34.66 27.03 64.44
CA ALA A 94 35.87 26.83 63.64
C ALA A 94 35.76 25.60 62.73
N LYS A 95 35.20 24.49 63.22
CA LYS A 95 34.94 23.28 62.41
C LYS A 95 33.91 23.52 61.31
N LEU A 96 32.81 24.20 61.61
CA LEU A 96 31.78 24.55 60.62
C LEU A 96 32.36 25.46 59.53
N ARG A 97 33.21 26.42 59.89
CA ARG A 97 33.90 27.27 58.92
C ARG A 97 34.88 26.50 58.05
N GLN A 98 35.62 25.54 58.62
CA GLN A 98 36.45 24.63 57.82
C GLN A 98 35.61 23.80 56.85
N GLN A 99 34.44 23.31 57.26
CA GLN A 99 33.52 22.62 56.36
C GLN A 99 32.97 23.53 55.26
N ILE A 100 32.65 24.79 55.58
CA ILE A 100 32.24 25.78 54.58
C ILE A 100 33.34 26.00 53.55
N ILE A 101 34.60 26.16 54.00
CA ILE A 101 35.76 26.31 53.10
C ILE A 101 35.93 25.07 52.22
N GLN A 102 35.85 23.86 52.79
CA GLN A 102 35.93 22.61 52.02
C GLN A 102 34.83 22.47 50.97
N LEU A 103 33.58 22.77 51.35
CA LEU A 103 32.45 22.75 50.41
C LEU A 103 32.60 23.81 49.32
N GLN A 104 33.17 24.97 49.65
CA GLN A 104 33.41 26.02 48.68
C GLN A 104 34.51 25.65 47.68
N GLU A 105 35.58 25.00 48.14
CA GLU A 105 36.60 24.41 47.27
C GLU A 105 36.02 23.29 46.38
N GLU A 106 35.06 22.49 46.87
CA GLU A 106 34.36 21.49 46.06
C GLU A 106 33.46 22.11 45.00
N ILE A 107 32.73 23.18 45.35
CA ILE A 107 31.91 23.94 44.38
C ILE A 107 32.81 24.52 43.29
N ASP A 108 33.93 25.15 43.66
CA ASP A 108 34.86 25.74 42.69
C ASP A 108 35.46 24.67 41.76
N LYS A 109 35.74 23.47 42.27
CA LYS A 109 36.16 22.33 41.44
C LYS A 109 35.06 21.90 40.47
N PHE A 110 33.83 21.73 40.93
CA PHE A 110 32.72 21.37 40.04
C PHE A 110 32.43 22.44 39.00
N ASP A 111 32.52 23.72 39.35
CA ASP A 111 32.36 24.82 38.40
C ASP A 111 33.48 24.84 37.35
N ALA A 112 34.72 24.52 37.75
CA ALA A 112 35.83 24.34 36.81
C ALA A 112 35.61 23.15 35.86
N GLU A 113 35.15 22.00 36.38
CA GLU A 113 34.81 20.83 35.56
C GLU A 113 33.66 21.11 34.59
N ILE A 114 32.63 21.85 35.04
CA ILE A 114 31.50 22.27 34.19
C ILE A 114 31.98 23.25 33.11
N ALA A 115 32.88 24.17 33.44
CA ALA A 115 33.46 25.11 32.48
C ALA A 115 34.28 24.36 31.42
N GLU A 116 35.13 23.42 31.84
CA GLU A 116 35.92 22.57 30.92
C GLU A 116 35.00 21.75 30.00
N ALA A 117 33.96 21.12 30.54
CA ALA A 117 32.99 20.36 29.76
C ALA A 117 32.21 21.25 28.76
N LYS A 118 31.90 22.50 29.13
CA LYS A 118 31.27 23.47 28.23
C LYS A 118 32.22 23.98 27.14
N GLU A 119 33.50 24.16 27.44
CA GLU A 119 34.50 24.53 26.43
C GLU A 119 34.74 23.40 25.42
N GLN A 120 34.69 22.15 25.86
CA GLN A 120 34.77 20.97 24.99
C GLN A 120 33.51 20.80 24.12
N GLN A 121 32.36 21.33 24.54
CA GLN A 121 31.16 21.34 23.70
C GLN A 121 31.27 22.40 22.60
N HIS A 122 31.44 21.96 21.36
CA HIS A 122 31.38 22.86 20.21
C HIS A 122 29.92 23.30 19.95
N PRO A 123 29.50 24.54 20.27
CA PRO A 123 28.11 24.97 20.17
C PRO A 123 27.57 24.90 18.74
N GLY A 124 28.43 25.08 17.74
CA GLY A 124 28.07 24.90 16.33
C GLY A 124 27.68 23.46 15.98
N LEU A 125 28.34 22.45 16.56
CA LEU A 125 28.02 21.04 16.32
C LEU A 125 26.68 20.71 17.01
N LEU A 126 26.48 21.19 18.22
CA LEU A 126 25.22 20.99 18.95
C LEU A 126 24.04 21.64 18.22
N ALA A 127 24.21 22.85 17.70
CA ALA A 127 23.20 23.52 16.88
C ALA A 127 22.91 22.76 15.58
N GLN A 128 23.92 22.17 14.95
CA GLN A 128 23.73 21.32 13.78
C GLN A 128 22.96 20.05 14.13
N LEU A 129 23.34 19.34 15.20
CA LEU A 129 22.64 18.15 15.68
C LEU A 129 21.19 18.45 16.07
N GLN A 130 20.91 19.62 16.64
CA GLN A 130 19.54 20.06 16.94
C GLN A 130 18.72 20.29 15.68
N LYS A 131 19.32 20.88 14.63
CA LYS A 131 18.66 21.04 13.32
C LYS A 131 18.37 19.69 12.67
N GLU A 132 19.34 18.78 12.67
CA GLU A 132 19.18 17.42 12.14
C GLU A 132 18.10 16.65 12.91
N ARG A 133 18.10 16.74 14.25
CA ARG A 133 17.04 16.14 15.08
C ARG A 133 15.66 16.68 14.73
N ALA A 134 15.51 18.00 14.55
CA ALA A 134 14.24 18.60 14.16
C ALA A 134 13.80 18.14 12.76
N PHE A 135 14.74 18.05 11.83
CA PHE A 135 14.51 17.55 10.47
C PHE A 135 14.00 16.10 10.48
N TYR A 136 14.72 15.19 11.14
CA TYR A 136 14.32 13.78 11.20
C TYR A 136 13.02 13.57 11.97
N ASN A 137 12.74 14.37 13.01
CA ASN A 137 11.46 14.29 13.69
C ASN A 137 10.29 14.64 12.75
N ALA A 138 10.44 15.67 11.92
CA ALA A 138 9.43 16.02 10.92
C ALA A 138 9.25 14.88 9.89
N GLU A 139 10.34 14.34 9.37
CA GLU A 139 10.31 13.23 8.40
C GLU A 139 9.65 11.96 9.00
N ILE A 140 9.94 11.63 10.26
CA ILE A 140 9.30 10.51 10.96
C ILE A 140 7.80 10.72 11.10
N GLU A 141 7.33 11.93 11.40
CA GLU A 141 5.90 12.20 11.48
C GLU A 141 5.22 12.16 10.11
N ASP A 142 5.86 12.67 9.06
CA ASP A 142 5.36 12.55 7.69
C ASP A 142 5.22 11.07 7.29
N LEU A 143 6.21 10.24 7.61
CA LEU A 143 6.17 8.80 7.38
C LEU A 143 5.07 8.11 8.18
N ARG A 144 4.84 8.51 9.43
CA ARG A 144 3.73 7.99 10.24
C ARG A 144 2.38 8.33 9.62
N ILE A 145 2.20 9.57 9.17
CA ILE A 145 0.98 10.00 8.48
C ILE A 145 0.79 9.18 7.19
N ALA A 146 1.84 8.97 6.41
CA ALA A 146 1.80 8.14 5.20
C ALA A 146 1.41 6.68 5.50
N ILE A 147 1.90 6.12 6.61
CA ILE A 147 1.53 4.77 7.06
C ILE A 147 0.06 4.73 7.46
N PHE A 148 -0.42 5.67 8.30
CA PHE A 148 -1.81 5.68 8.75
C PHE A 148 -2.80 5.89 7.59
N THR A 149 -2.50 6.83 6.70
CA THR A 149 -3.30 7.04 5.48
C THR A 149 -3.28 5.80 4.58
N GLY A 150 -2.14 5.12 4.45
CA GLY A 150 -2.04 3.84 3.75
C GLY A 150 -2.90 2.73 4.37
N ILE A 151 -2.91 2.60 5.69
CA ILE A 151 -3.76 1.65 6.42
C ILE A 151 -5.24 1.96 6.19
N ASP A 152 -5.64 3.22 6.27
CA ASP A 152 -7.03 3.63 6.04
C ASP A 152 -7.46 3.39 4.58
N ASN A 153 -6.58 3.65 3.62
CA ASN A 153 -6.85 3.34 2.21
C ASN A 153 -7.03 1.82 2.02
N ILE A 154 -6.16 0.99 2.61
CA ILE A 154 -6.31 -0.48 2.55
C ILE A 154 -7.64 -0.93 3.15
N ARG A 155 -8.09 -0.31 4.25
CA ARG A 155 -9.42 -0.61 4.84
C ARG A 155 -10.55 -0.24 3.90
N ARG A 156 -10.52 0.96 3.30
CA ARG A 156 -11.53 1.38 2.31
C ARG A 156 -11.53 0.46 1.09
N ASP A 157 -10.36 0.13 0.54
CA ASP A 157 -10.26 -0.76 -0.62
C ASP A 157 -10.85 -2.15 -0.31
N LYS A 158 -10.61 -2.68 0.90
CA LYS A 158 -11.22 -3.94 1.35
C LYS A 158 -12.75 -3.86 1.42
N GLU A 159 -13.29 -2.76 1.95
CA GLU A 159 -14.73 -2.51 1.99
C GLU A 159 -15.31 -2.37 0.58
N GLU A 160 -14.64 -1.65 -0.32
CA GLU A 160 -15.04 -1.50 -1.71
C GLU A 160 -15.07 -2.85 -2.45
N ILE A 161 -14.04 -3.69 -2.27
CA ILE A 161 -14.00 -5.05 -2.83
C ILE A 161 -15.16 -5.89 -2.29
N ALA A 162 -15.41 -5.84 -0.98
CA ALA A 162 -16.50 -6.59 -0.37
C ALA A 162 -17.87 -6.14 -0.95
N ASN A 163 -18.10 -4.83 -1.08
CA ASN A 163 -19.30 -4.26 -1.68
C ASN A 163 -19.47 -4.69 -3.14
N LEU A 164 -18.37 -4.73 -3.92
CA LEU A 164 -18.40 -5.16 -5.31
C LEU A 164 -18.74 -6.64 -5.43
N VAL A 165 -18.13 -7.51 -4.61
CA VAL A 165 -18.40 -8.95 -4.63
C VAL A 165 -19.82 -9.28 -4.15
N GLN A 166 -20.36 -8.50 -3.21
CA GLN A 166 -21.75 -8.61 -2.76
C GLN A 166 -22.76 -8.11 -3.80
N SER A 167 -22.35 -7.25 -4.74
CA SER A 167 -23.28 -6.63 -5.69
C SER A 167 -24.02 -7.63 -6.58
N ASP A 168 -25.27 -7.29 -6.91
CA ASP A 168 -26.09 -8.05 -7.85
C ASP A 168 -25.49 -8.08 -9.26
N GLU A 169 -24.74 -7.03 -9.63
CA GLU A 169 -24.05 -6.94 -10.92
C GLU A 169 -22.94 -7.99 -11.04
N TYR A 170 -22.15 -8.17 -9.98
CA TYR A 170 -21.11 -9.20 -9.93
C TYR A 170 -21.72 -10.60 -10.03
N THR A 171 -22.78 -10.87 -9.27
CA THR A 171 -23.52 -12.13 -9.32
C THR A 171 -24.08 -12.39 -10.72
N SER A 172 -24.69 -11.38 -11.34
CA SER A 172 -25.24 -11.47 -12.70
C SER A 172 -24.16 -11.76 -13.74
N SER A 173 -23.01 -11.08 -13.64
CA SER A 173 -21.85 -11.31 -14.51
C SER A 173 -21.31 -12.74 -14.36
N SER A 174 -21.23 -13.23 -13.12
CA SER A 174 -20.85 -14.59 -12.79
C SER A 174 -21.80 -15.61 -13.44
N MET A 175 -23.12 -15.39 -13.33
CA MET A 175 -24.13 -16.25 -13.98
C MET A 175 -23.98 -16.29 -15.50
N VAL A 176 -23.78 -15.14 -16.15
CA VAL A 176 -23.57 -15.07 -17.61
C VAL A 176 -22.30 -15.82 -18.03
N LYS A 177 -21.23 -15.74 -17.23
CA LYS A 177 -20.01 -16.54 -17.43
C LYS A 177 -20.32 -18.04 -17.35
N SER A 178 -21.13 -18.48 -16.39
CA SER A 178 -21.55 -19.88 -16.26
C SER A 178 -22.32 -20.38 -17.49
N ASP A 179 -23.26 -19.57 -18.00
CA ASP A 179 -24.04 -19.90 -19.19
C ASP A 179 -23.13 -20.02 -20.42
N ARG A 180 -22.21 -19.07 -20.60
CA ARG A 180 -21.23 -19.12 -21.69
C ARG A 180 -20.37 -20.37 -21.62
N MET A 181 -19.90 -20.77 -20.44
CA MET A 181 -19.14 -22.00 -20.25
C MET A 181 -19.97 -23.25 -20.59
N ALA A 182 -21.25 -23.27 -20.21
CA ALA A 182 -22.16 -24.36 -20.54
C ALA A 182 -22.37 -24.48 -22.06
N PHE A 183 -22.64 -23.37 -22.73
CA PHE A 183 -22.76 -23.34 -24.20
C PHE A 183 -21.49 -23.82 -24.90
N GLN A 184 -20.32 -23.37 -24.44
CA GLN A 184 -19.05 -23.79 -25.04
C GLN A 184 -18.78 -25.29 -24.88
N ARG A 185 -19.01 -25.85 -23.69
CA ARG A 185 -18.84 -27.29 -23.45
C ARG A 185 -19.85 -28.12 -24.24
N PHE A 186 -21.11 -27.69 -24.27
CA PHE A 186 -22.15 -28.37 -25.04
C PHE A 186 -21.87 -28.34 -26.55
N TYR A 187 -21.44 -27.20 -27.07
CA TYR A 187 -21.01 -27.07 -28.46
C TYR A 187 -19.86 -28.02 -28.80
N ASN A 188 -18.85 -28.12 -27.93
CA ASN A 188 -17.74 -29.06 -28.12
C ASN A 188 -18.23 -30.52 -28.11
N GLN A 189 -19.17 -30.88 -27.23
CA GLN A 189 -19.77 -32.21 -27.20
C GLN A 189 -20.54 -32.52 -28.49
N LEU A 190 -21.34 -31.59 -28.99
CA LEU A 190 -22.07 -31.74 -30.26
C LEU A 190 -21.11 -31.90 -31.43
N ARG A 191 -20.04 -31.10 -31.48
CA ARG A 191 -19.01 -31.20 -32.50
C ARG A 191 -18.35 -32.58 -32.48
N GLN A 192 -17.99 -33.09 -31.29
CA GLN A 192 -17.43 -34.44 -31.17
C GLN A 192 -18.41 -35.54 -31.61
N LYS A 193 -19.71 -35.40 -31.30
CA LYS A 193 -20.75 -36.34 -31.77
C LYS A 193 -20.89 -36.29 -33.29
N MET A 194 -20.88 -35.10 -33.87
CA MET A 194 -20.92 -34.88 -35.32
C MET A 194 -19.70 -35.51 -36.02
N ASP A 195 -18.48 -35.25 -35.51
CA ASP A 195 -17.24 -35.82 -36.05
C ASP A 195 -17.26 -37.35 -35.99
N LYS A 196 -17.78 -37.94 -34.90
CA LYS A 196 -17.97 -39.40 -34.77
C LYS A 196 -18.99 -39.93 -35.78
N GLN A 197 -20.14 -39.28 -35.94
CA GLN A 197 -21.16 -39.69 -36.92
C GLN A 197 -20.62 -39.62 -38.35
N PHE A 198 -19.86 -38.58 -38.70
CA PHE A 198 -19.19 -38.49 -40.00
C PHE A 198 -18.16 -39.60 -40.21
N ALA A 199 -17.37 -39.92 -39.18
CA ALA A 199 -16.41 -41.03 -39.25
C ALA A 199 -17.12 -42.38 -39.44
N GLU A 200 -18.19 -42.65 -38.68
CA GLU A 200 -19.02 -43.85 -38.82
C GLU A 200 -19.71 -43.93 -40.19
N PHE A 201 -20.25 -42.83 -40.68
CA PHE A 201 -20.88 -42.77 -41.99
C PHE A 201 -19.88 -43.04 -43.11
N SER A 202 -18.69 -42.45 -43.03
CA SER A 202 -17.62 -42.67 -44.01
C SER A 202 -17.13 -44.12 -43.99
N ALA A 203 -17.01 -44.72 -42.80
CA ALA A 203 -16.67 -46.14 -42.65
C ALA A 203 -17.76 -47.08 -43.19
N LYS A 204 -19.04 -46.78 -42.95
CA LYS A 204 -20.17 -47.58 -43.48
C LYS A 204 -20.37 -47.41 -44.99
N GLN A 205 -20.07 -46.23 -45.55
CA GLN A 205 -20.08 -46.04 -47.00
C GLN A 205 -19.06 -46.93 -47.72
N SER A 206 -17.92 -47.26 -47.12
CA SER A 206 -16.98 -48.20 -47.75
C SER A 206 -17.49 -49.66 -47.78
N GLU A 207 -18.38 -50.05 -46.86
CA GLU A 207 -18.97 -51.39 -46.83
C GLU A 207 -20.30 -51.52 -47.61
N GLU A 208 -21.15 -50.49 -47.59
CA GLU A 208 -22.51 -50.55 -48.17
C GLU A 208 -22.63 -50.00 -49.59
N ALA A 209 -21.62 -49.28 -50.12
CA ALA A 209 -21.61 -48.81 -51.51
C ALA A 209 -21.72 -49.98 -52.52
N ARG A 210 -21.43 -51.22 -52.11
CA ARG A 210 -21.62 -52.42 -52.94
C ARG A 210 -23.06 -53.01 -52.94
N LYS A 211 -23.96 -52.60 -52.04
CA LYS A 211 -25.31 -53.23 -51.88
C LYS A 211 -26.51 -52.36 -52.27
N ARG A 212 -26.33 -51.10 -52.69
CA ARG A 212 -27.42 -50.12 -52.87
C ARG A 212 -28.02 -49.98 -54.27
N GLN A 213 -27.88 -50.96 -55.17
CA GLN A 213 -28.48 -50.87 -56.51
C GLN A 213 -29.90 -51.46 -56.64
N ALA A 214 -30.54 -51.95 -55.57
CA ALA A 214 -31.86 -52.58 -55.68
C ALA A 214 -32.81 -52.25 -54.52
N ARG A 215 -33.20 -50.98 -54.35
CA ARG A 215 -34.37 -50.63 -53.52
C ARG A 215 -35.43 -49.98 -54.40
N GLY A 216 -36.48 -50.74 -54.70
CA GLY A 216 -37.70 -50.21 -55.32
C GLY A 216 -38.40 -49.21 -54.40
N LYS A 217 -39.20 -48.31 -54.99
CA LYS A 217 -39.97 -47.30 -54.25
C LYS A 217 -40.93 -48.01 -53.28
N LEU A 218 -40.88 -47.62 -52.01
CA LEU A 218 -41.80 -48.16 -51.00
C LEU A 218 -43.24 -47.67 -51.27
N PRO A 219 -44.27 -48.43 -50.86
CA PRO A 219 -45.66 -47.99 -50.94
C PRO A 219 -45.91 -46.70 -50.14
N SER A 220 -46.73 -45.78 -50.67
CA SER A 220 -47.04 -44.47 -50.08
C SER A 220 -47.40 -44.45 -48.57
N PRO A 221 -48.24 -45.36 -48.02
CA PRO A 221 -48.54 -45.37 -46.58
C PRO A 221 -47.38 -45.86 -45.69
N LEU A 222 -46.43 -46.62 -46.23
CA LEU A 222 -45.21 -47.00 -45.52
C LEU A 222 -44.20 -45.84 -45.50
N GLU A 223 -44.18 -45.02 -46.54
CA GLU A 223 -43.34 -43.83 -46.62
C GLU A 223 -43.72 -42.81 -45.54
N SER A 224 -45.02 -42.56 -45.33
CA SER A 224 -45.49 -41.68 -44.24
C SER A 224 -45.14 -42.21 -42.84
N LEU A 225 -45.21 -43.53 -42.62
CA LEU A 225 -44.80 -44.14 -41.35
C LEU A 225 -43.28 -44.07 -41.14
N CYS A 226 -42.48 -44.16 -42.21
CA CYS A 226 -41.04 -43.96 -42.14
C CYS A 226 -40.69 -42.52 -41.76
N TYR A 227 -41.38 -41.52 -42.32
CA TYR A 227 -41.22 -40.12 -41.93
C TYR A 227 -41.64 -39.86 -40.48
N GLN A 228 -42.80 -40.36 -40.06
CA GLN A 228 -43.25 -40.25 -38.66
C GLN A 228 -42.27 -40.89 -37.69
N ARG A 229 -41.68 -42.04 -38.07
CA ARG A 229 -40.64 -42.67 -37.26
C ARG A 229 -39.36 -41.84 -37.21
N SER A 230 -38.91 -41.24 -38.32
CA SER A 230 -37.74 -40.37 -38.29
C SER A 230 -37.97 -39.13 -37.44
N ASP A 231 -39.16 -38.54 -37.53
CA ASP A 231 -39.52 -37.35 -36.75
C ASP A 231 -39.56 -37.69 -35.25
N ALA A 232 -40.18 -38.80 -34.87
CA ALA A 232 -40.19 -39.27 -33.48
C ALA A 232 -38.78 -39.58 -32.92
N ILE A 233 -37.85 -40.05 -33.77
CA ILE A 233 -36.44 -40.26 -33.39
C ILE A 233 -35.76 -38.91 -33.15
N LEU A 234 -35.97 -37.93 -34.05
CA LEU A 234 -35.40 -36.59 -33.93
C LEU A 234 -35.92 -35.87 -32.68
N GLU A 235 -37.22 -35.95 -32.40
CA GLU A 235 -37.83 -35.40 -31.18
C GLU A 235 -37.25 -36.03 -29.92
N LYS A 236 -37.14 -37.37 -29.88
CA LYS A 236 -36.51 -38.06 -28.74
C LYS A 236 -35.06 -37.60 -28.52
N GLU A 237 -34.28 -37.46 -29.60
CA GLU A 237 -32.90 -36.98 -29.52
C GLU A 237 -32.80 -35.51 -29.10
N GLU A 238 -33.74 -34.67 -29.50
CA GLU A 238 -33.84 -33.28 -29.02
C GLU A 238 -34.13 -33.21 -27.52
N VAL A 239 -35.09 -34.00 -27.02
CA VAL A 239 -35.41 -34.08 -25.59
C VAL A 239 -34.20 -34.54 -24.77
N LEU A 240 -33.50 -35.58 -25.24
CA LEU A 240 -32.27 -36.06 -24.58
C LEU A 240 -31.17 -34.99 -24.57
N ARG A 241 -30.97 -34.27 -25.68
CA ARG A 241 -30.00 -33.17 -25.76
C ARG A 241 -30.34 -32.02 -24.82
N ASN A 242 -31.62 -31.66 -24.73
CA ASN A 242 -32.08 -30.62 -23.82
C ASN A 242 -31.87 -31.03 -22.35
N LYS A 243 -32.10 -32.30 -22.03
CA LYS A 243 -31.81 -32.85 -20.70
C LYS A 243 -30.31 -32.81 -20.38
N ASP A 244 -29.46 -33.29 -21.28
CA ASP A 244 -27.99 -33.27 -21.13
C ASP A 244 -27.48 -31.83 -20.92
N PHE A 245 -27.99 -30.88 -21.71
CA PHE A 245 -27.63 -29.46 -21.58
C PHE A 245 -28.08 -28.87 -20.25
N ALA A 246 -29.31 -29.16 -19.80
CA ALA A 246 -29.82 -28.68 -18.53
C ALA A 246 -29.00 -29.22 -17.35
N GLU A 247 -28.60 -30.51 -17.38
CA GLU A 247 -27.74 -31.10 -16.36
C GLU A 247 -26.33 -30.47 -16.36
N LEU A 248 -25.75 -30.26 -17.55
CA LEU A 248 -24.45 -29.60 -17.70
C LEU A 248 -24.49 -28.16 -17.18
N ARG A 249 -25.54 -27.40 -17.53
CA ARG A 249 -25.76 -26.03 -17.08
C ARG A 249 -25.86 -25.97 -15.56
N LYS A 250 -26.70 -26.81 -14.94
CA LYS A 250 -26.83 -26.89 -13.47
C LYS A 250 -25.49 -27.11 -12.78
N LYS A 251 -24.66 -28.04 -13.26
CA LYS A 251 -23.34 -28.33 -12.68
C LYS A 251 -22.39 -27.13 -12.79
N LEU A 252 -22.35 -26.49 -13.95
CA LEU A 252 -21.46 -25.34 -14.18
C LEU A 252 -21.91 -24.10 -13.42
N THR A 253 -23.21 -23.86 -13.32
CA THR A 253 -23.76 -22.79 -12.49
C THR A 253 -23.43 -23.04 -11.01
N ALA A 254 -23.58 -24.27 -10.51
CA ALA A 254 -23.18 -24.62 -9.15
C ALA A 254 -21.68 -24.38 -8.90
N GLN A 255 -20.81 -24.74 -9.85
CA GLN A 255 -19.37 -24.47 -9.75
C GLN A 255 -19.07 -22.98 -9.67
N VAL A 256 -19.68 -22.17 -10.53
CA VAL A 256 -19.43 -20.73 -10.57
C VAL A 256 -19.96 -20.04 -9.30
N LEU A 257 -21.04 -20.54 -8.72
CA LEU A 257 -21.53 -20.09 -7.42
C LEU A 257 -20.59 -20.48 -6.27
N LEU A 258 -19.98 -21.67 -6.32
CA LEU A 258 -18.95 -22.05 -5.34
C LEU A 258 -17.71 -21.15 -5.44
N ASP A 259 -17.24 -20.88 -6.66
CA ASP A 259 -16.15 -19.93 -6.89
C ASP A 259 -16.51 -18.54 -6.34
N GLN A 260 -17.77 -18.10 -6.50
CA GLN A 260 -18.25 -16.85 -5.92
C GLN A 260 -18.21 -16.86 -4.39
N ILE A 261 -18.66 -17.94 -3.75
CA ILE A 261 -18.58 -18.10 -2.28
C ILE A 261 -17.12 -18.08 -1.82
N GLU A 262 -16.19 -18.67 -2.56
CA GLU A 262 -14.76 -18.58 -2.24
C GLU A 262 -14.22 -17.15 -2.34
N THR A 263 -14.62 -16.40 -3.37
CA THR A 263 -14.26 -14.97 -3.46
C THR A 263 -14.86 -14.15 -2.33
N MET A 264 -16.07 -14.47 -1.89
CA MET A 264 -16.69 -13.85 -0.71
C MET A 264 -15.96 -14.22 0.57
N ASN A 265 -15.55 -15.48 0.73
CA ASN A 265 -14.76 -15.93 1.88
C ASN A 265 -13.41 -15.20 1.95
N GLN A 266 -12.75 -14.96 0.81
CA GLN A 266 -11.52 -14.15 0.78
C GLN A 266 -11.78 -12.71 1.22
N ALA A 267 -12.90 -12.11 0.81
CA ALA A 267 -13.29 -10.77 1.28
C ALA A 267 -13.61 -10.75 2.79
N ILE A 268 -14.29 -11.77 3.30
CA ILE A 268 -14.59 -11.92 4.74
C ILE A 268 -13.30 -12.06 5.56
N ILE A 269 -12.36 -12.91 5.12
CA ILE A 269 -11.04 -13.04 5.77
C ILE A 269 -10.30 -11.70 5.75
N ALA A 270 -10.35 -10.97 4.63
CA ALA A 270 -9.70 -9.67 4.52
C ALA A 270 -10.27 -8.62 5.48
N LEU A 271 -11.56 -8.73 5.82
CA LEU A 271 -12.27 -7.91 6.82
C LEU A 271 -12.10 -8.44 8.26
N GLY A 272 -11.49 -9.61 8.45
CA GLY A 272 -11.24 -10.21 9.77
C GLY A 272 -12.34 -11.13 10.28
N GLY A 273 -13.24 -11.58 9.41
CA GLY A 273 -14.28 -12.57 9.74
C GLY A 273 -13.84 -14.02 9.49
N GLU A 274 -14.66 -14.96 9.96
CA GLU A 274 -14.46 -16.39 9.75
C GLU A 274 -15.03 -16.84 8.39
N PRO A 275 -14.29 -17.63 7.59
CA PRO A 275 -14.76 -18.11 6.30
C PRO A 275 -15.81 -19.21 6.45
N THR A 276 -16.68 -19.32 5.45
CA THR A 276 -17.66 -20.42 5.37
C THR A 276 -17.02 -21.66 4.77
N GLU A 277 -17.24 -22.84 5.36
CA GLU A 277 -16.73 -24.12 4.83
C GLU A 277 -17.39 -24.47 3.48
N THR A 278 -16.58 -24.58 2.42
CA THR A 278 -17.06 -24.93 1.06
C THR A 278 -16.63 -26.32 0.59
N GLU A 279 -15.79 -27.03 1.34
CA GLU A 279 -15.15 -28.28 0.87
C GLU A 279 -16.15 -29.41 0.63
N SER A 280 -17.14 -29.58 1.52
CA SER A 280 -18.21 -30.57 1.38
C SER A 280 -19.07 -30.36 0.13
N LEU A 281 -19.29 -29.10 -0.27
CA LEU A 281 -20.04 -28.76 -1.47
C LEU A 281 -19.23 -28.96 -2.76
N LYS A 282 -17.90 -28.78 -2.71
CA LYS A 282 -17.03 -29.06 -3.85
C LYS A 282 -17.07 -30.54 -4.25
N GLU A 283 -17.08 -31.45 -3.28
CA GLU A 283 -17.14 -32.88 -3.55
C GLU A 283 -18.46 -33.30 -4.24
N GLN A 284 -19.57 -32.65 -3.89
CA GLN A 284 -20.89 -32.96 -4.44
C GLN A 284 -21.09 -32.43 -5.87
N TYR A 285 -20.45 -31.31 -6.23
CA TYR A 285 -20.66 -30.62 -7.51
C TYR A 285 -19.42 -30.58 -8.41
N ALA A 286 -18.33 -31.27 -8.03
CA ALA A 286 -17.12 -31.36 -8.84
C ALA A 286 -17.43 -31.88 -10.26
N PRO A 287 -16.91 -31.23 -11.31
CA PRO A 287 -17.08 -31.73 -12.67
C PRO A 287 -16.35 -33.07 -12.81
N PRO A 288 -16.89 -34.03 -13.59
CA PRO A 288 -16.09 -35.15 -14.02
C PRO A 288 -14.87 -34.60 -14.77
N PRO A 289 -13.66 -35.14 -14.54
CA PRO A 289 -12.46 -34.67 -15.22
C PRO A 289 -12.71 -34.67 -16.73
N PRO A 290 -12.12 -33.71 -17.47
CA PRO A 290 -12.20 -33.74 -18.92
C PRO A 290 -11.75 -35.12 -19.37
N GLN A 291 -12.64 -35.85 -20.05
CA GLN A 291 -12.30 -37.13 -20.68
C GLN A 291 -11.26 -36.83 -21.75
N SER A 292 -9.98 -36.81 -21.36
CA SER A 292 -8.88 -37.05 -22.27
C SER A 292 -9.09 -38.46 -22.82
N SER A 293 -9.25 -38.53 -24.12
CA SER A 293 -9.40 -39.76 -24.85
C SER A 293 -8.24 -40.71 -24.57
N THR A 294 -8.57 -41.87 -24.00
CA THR A 294 -7.95 -43.19 -24.20
C THR A 294 -6.50 -43.39 -23.75
N GLU A 295 -6.37 -44.03 -22.59
CA GLU A 295 -5.59 -45.27 -22.47
C GLU A 295 -5.85 -46.19 -23.67
N ARG A 296 -4.82 -46.46 -24.47
CA ARG A 296 -4.72 -47.67 -25.29
C ARG A 296 -3.25 -48.11 -25.34
N SER A 297 -3.02 -49.22 -24.64
CA SER A 297 -2.08 -50.29 -25.00
C SER A 297 -0.58 -50.04 -24.82
N ARG A 298 -0.08 -50.58 -23.69
CA ARG A 298 1.20 -51.29 -23.68
C ARG A 298 1.15 -52.37 -24.77
N ASP A 299 2.00 -52.24 -25.78
CA ASP A 299 2.77 -53.36 -26.34
C ASP A 299 3.86 -52.76 -27.23
N VAL A 300 5.10 -53.03 -26.82
CA VAL A 300 6.33 -52.74 -27.57
C VAL A 300 6.56 -53.93 -28.52
N PRO A 301 6.94 -53.68 -29.78
CA PRO A 301 8.31 -54.01 -30.16
C PRO A 301 9.05 -52.80 -30.75
N GLN A 302 10.31 -52.67 -30.34
CA GLN A 302 11.29 -51.75 -30.87
C GLN A 302 11.62 -52.11 -32.33
N GLU A 303 11.77 -51.13 -33.21
CA GLU A 303 13.05 -50.86 -33.87
C GLU A 303 13.09 -49.53 -34.66
N LYS A 304 14.22 -48.83 -34.48
CA LYS A 304 14.92 -47.91 -35.39
C LYS A 304 14.36 -46.50 -35.63
N THR A 305 14.82 -45.62 -34.73
CA THR A 305 15.58 -44.38 -35.00
C THR A 305 15.50 -43.81 -36.42
N GLN A 306 14.86 -42.65 -36.57
CA GLN A 306 15.36 -41.57 -37.44
C GLN A 306 14.94 -40.20 -36.89
N THR A 307 15.91 -39.30 -36.92
CA THR A 307 16.01 -38.00 -36.25
C THR A 307 15.40 -36.84 -37.04
N ARG A 308 14.79 -35.91 -36.28
CA ARG A 308 14.61 -34.43 -36.50
C ARG A 308 13.62 -33.93 -37.57
N PRO A 309 13.17 -32.64 -37.52
CA PRO A 309 13.31 -31.61 -36.47
C PRO A 309 11.99 -30.91 -36.05
N ALA A 310 12.08 -30.17 -34.95
CA ALA A 310 11.07 -29.27 -34.43
C ALA A 310 10.67 -28.17 -35.43
N THR A 311 9.36 -27.96 -35.61
CA THR A 311 8.83 -26.76 -36.26
C THR A 311 7.77 -26.09 -35.38
N ARG A 312 8.21 -24.98 -34.79
CA ARG A 312 7.58 -23.66 -34.80
C ARG A 312 6.16 -23.56 -34.23
N SER A 313 6.09 -23.06 -33.00
CA SER A 313 4.88 -22.44 -32.44
C SER A 313 4.38 -21.32 -33.36
N MET A 314 3.13 -21.43 -33.78
CA MET A 314 2.40 -20.36 -34.47
C MET A 314 1.29 -19.91 -33.52
N GLN A 315 1.53 -18.78 -32.85
CA GLN A 315 0.47 -17.99 -32.21
C GLN A 315 -0.49 -17.52 -33.32
N ARG A 316 -1.71 -18.06 -33.34
CA ARG A 316 -2.77 -17.55 -34.20
C ARG A 316 -3.27 -16.21 -33.65
N THR A 317 -3.06 -15.15 -34.42
CA THR A 317 -3.62 -13.82 -34.16
C THR A 317 -5.05 -13.73 -34.72
N TYR A 318 -5.87 -12.87 -34.13
CA TYR A 318 -7.32 -12.70 -34.36
C TYR A 318 -7.78 -12.37 -35.80
N LYS A 319 -6.88 -12.36 -36.79
CA LYS A 319 -7.17 -11.97 -38.19
C LYS A 319 -7.61 -13.13 -39.09
N ASP A 320 -7.54 -14.38 -38.61
CA ASP A 320 -7.91 -15.59 -39.39
C ASP A 320 -9.36 -16.05 -39.19
N ILE A 321 -10.24 -15.20 -38.66
CA ILE A 321 -11.67 -15.50 -38.57
C ILE A 321 -12.32 -15.15 -39.92
N PRO A 322 -12.86 -16.12 -40.69
CA PRO A 322 -13.55 -15.82 -41.94
C PRO A 322 -14.84 -15.01 -41.64
N LYS A 323 -14.95 -13.84 -42.26
CA LYS A 323 -16.15 -12.97 -42.17
C LYS A 323 -17.38 -13.69 -42.74
N PRO A 324 -18.58 -13.50 -42.17
CA PRO A 324 -19.81 -14.10 -42.68
C PRO A 324 -20.15 -13.54 -44.07
N ARG A 325 -20.42 -14.45 -45.02
CA ARG A 325 -20.87 -14.12 -46.38
C ARG A 325 -22.29 -13.51 -46.32
N ALA A 326 -22.45 -12.31 -46.88
CA ALA A 326 -23.74 -11.65 -47.01
C ALA A 326 -24.74 -12.51 -47.81
N ARG A 327 -25.96 -12.66 -47.28
CA ARG A 327 -27.09 -13.29 -47.97
C ARG A 327 -27.56 -12.38 -49.11
N THR A 328 -27.46 -12.84 -50.35
CA THR A 328 -28.15 -12.26 -51.49
C THR A 328 -29.65 -12.57 -51.37
N SER A 329 -30.46 -11.54 -51.21
CA SER A 329 -31.92 -11.62 -51.27
C SER A 329 -32.37 -11.75 -52.74
N MET A 330 -32.88 -12.90 -53.13
CA MET A 330 -33.64 -13.04 -54.37
C MET A 330 -35.08 -12.63 -54.10
N LEU A 331 -35.42 -11.39 -54.47
CA LEU A 331 -36.80 -10.96 -54.70
C LEU A 331 -37.24 -11.52 -56.05
N SER A 332 -38.13 -12.52 -56.05
CA SER A 332 -38.86 -12.90 -57.27
C SER A 332 -40.22 -12.23 -57.27
N SER A 333 -40.34 -11.18 -58.09
CA SER A 333 -41.60 -10.67 -58.58
C SER A 333 -42.33 -11.75 -59.39
N LYS A 334 -43.62 -11.96 -59.13
CA LYS A 334 -44.55 -12.39 -60.18
C LYS A 334 -45.86 -11.61 -60.05
N LYS A 335 -46.18 -10.96 -61.18
CA LYS A 335 -47.49 -10.48 -61.57
C LYS A 335 -48.44 -11.64 -61.79
#